data_AF-A0A1Y5P539-F1
#
_entry.id   AF-A0A1Y5P539-F1
#
_cell.length_a   1.000
_cell.length_b   1.000
_cell.length_c   1.000
_cell.angle_alpha   90.00
_cell.angle_beta   90.00
_cell.angle_gamma   90.00
#
_symmetry.space_group_name_H-M   'P 1'
#
loop_
_entity.id
_entity.type
_entity.pdbx_description
1 polymer ?
#
loop_
_entity_poly.entity_id
_entity_poly.type
_entity_poly.pdbx_seq_one_letter_code
_entity_poly.pdbx_strand_id
1 'polypeptide(L)'
;MSYVVKAPLVLARDKGGHVHHVYEGGVIDWLPEDQAKHFVDTGLVEKSGGAEDSEDEGQPAKSAPKSEWVDFAVAAGYDREEVEAMNKADIQALDFG
;
A
#
# COMPACT_ATOMS: atom_id res chain seq x y z
N MET A 1 2.36 11.49 9.91
CA MET A 1 2.43 11.72 8.46
C MET A 1 3.50 10.77 7.96
N SER A 2 3.10 9.84 7.10
CA SER A 2 3.94 8.75 6.61
C SER A 2 4.61 9.14 5.28
N TYR A 3 5.66 8.40 4.94
CA TYR A 3 6.43 8.62 3.71
C TYR A 3 6.69 7.28 3.02
N VAL A 4 6.53 7.22 1.70
CA VAL A 4 6.85 6.05 0.89
C VAL A 4 8.22 6.27 0.26
N VAL A 5 9.10 5.29 0.38
CA VAL A 5 10.45 5.34 -0.19
C VAL A 5 10.39 5.10 -1.70
N LYS A 6 11.00 6.00 -2.47
CA LYS A 6 11.14 5.90 -3.94
C LYS A 6 12.57 5.62 -4.39
N ALA A 7 13.55 5.78 -3.48
CA ALA A 7 14.94 5.46 -3.74
C ALA A 7 15.23 3.96 -3.47
N PRO A 8 16.31 3.40 -4.04
CA PRO A 8 16.69 2.00 -3.81
C PRO A 8 16.89 1.65 -2.33
N LEU A 9 17.41 2.59 -1.53
CA LEU A 9 17.58 2.44 -0.08
C LEU A 9 17.63 3.81 0.59
N VAL A 10 16.92 3.94 1.71
CA VAL A 10 16.90 5.11 2.58
C VAL A 10 17.25 4.71 4.02
N LEU A 11 18.06 5.55 4.67
CA LEU A 11 18.39 5.45 6.09
C LEU A 11 17.53 6.42 6.89
N ALA A 12 16.41 5.94 7.42
CA ALA A 12 15.43 6.75 8.14
C ALA A 12 15.69 6.72 9.64
N ARG A 13 15.70 7.89 10.30
CA ARG A 13 15.87 7.95 11.76
C ARG A 13 14.52 7.98 12.46
N ASP A 14 14.33 7.12 13.45
CA ASP A 14 13.14 7.12 14.30
C ASP A 14 13.21 8.12 15.47
N LYS A 15 12.14 8.18 16.28
CA LYS A 15 12.07 9.05 17.47
C LYS A 15 13.05 8.65 18.57
N GLY A 16 13.48 7.39 18.60
CA GLY A 16 14.47 6.87 19.54
C GLY A 16 15.91 7.13 19.11
N GLY A 17 16.13 7.72 17.93
CA GLY A 17 17.45 7.98 17.37
C GLY A 17 18.07 6.78 16.64
N HIS A 18 17.34 5.69 16.44
CA HIS A 18 17.81 4.53 15.69
C HIS A 18 17.63 4.77 14.19
N VAL A 19 18.57 4.24 13.41
CA VAL A 19 18.52 4.31 11.95
C VAL A 19 17.97 3.01 11.42
N HIS A 20 16.93 3.12 10.59
CA HIS A 20 16.26 2.01 9.92
C HIS A 20 16.62 2.03 8.44
N HIS A 21 16.91 0.84 7.91
CA HIS A 21 17.14 0.64 6.48
C HIS A 21 15.79 0.35 5.82
N VAL A 22 15.34 1.24 4.95
CA VAL A 22 14.04 1.11 4.27
C VAL A 22 14.29 1.15 2.78
N TYR A 23 13.91 0.09 2.09
CA TYR A 23 14.08 -0.06 0.65
C TYR A 23 12.91 0.56 -0.12
N GLU A 24 13.06 0.65 -1.45
CA GLU A 24 12.01 1.13 -2.36
C GLU A 24 10.65 0.47 -2.09
N GLY A 25 9.59 1.26 -2.09
CA GLY A 25 8.23 0.84 -1.74
C GLY A 25 7.95 0.77 -0.23
N GLY A 26 8.99 0.75 0.62
CA GLY A 26 8.83 0.73 2.06
C GLY A 26 8.22 2.01 2.63
N VAL A 27 7.49 1.87 3.73
CA VAL A 27 6.80 2.96 4.42
C VAL A 27 7.59 3.39 5.65
N ILE A 28 7.72 4.70 5.85
CA ILE A 28 8.30 5.32 7.04
C ILE A 28 7.19 6.07 7.77
N ASP A 29 6.80 5.60 8.95
CA ASP A 29 5.70 6.18 9.74
C ASP A 29 5.97 7.60 10.23
N TRP A 30 7.24 7.91 10.46
CA TRP A 30 7.67 9.18 11.01
C TRP A 30 9.12 9.49 10.62
N LEU A 31 9.34 10.73 10.21
CA LEU A 31 10.66 11.30 9.97
C LEU A 31 10.78 12.63 10.73
N PRO A 32 11.98 12.99 11.22
CA PRO A 32 12.24 14.33 11.73
C PRO A 32 12.12 15.35 10.59
N GLU A 33 11.70 16.58 10.90
CA GLU A 33 11.29 17.56 9.87
C GLU A 33 12.42 17.94 8.90
N ASP A 34 13.65 18.02 9.39
CA ASP A 34 14.84 18.28 8.58
C ASP A 34 15.09 17.16 7.56
N GLN A 35 14.98 15.90 8.01
CA GLN A 35 15.17 14.72 7.17
C GLN A 35 14.01 14.55 6.19
N ALA A 36 12.76 14.74 6.65
CA ALA A 36 11.58 14.68 5.80
C ALA A 36 11.66 15.70 4.66
N LYS A 37 12.04 16.96 4.96
CA LYS A 37 12.21 17.99 3.95
C LYS A 37 13.29 17.61 2.95
N HIS A 38 14.44 17.16 3.43
CA HIS A 38 15.56 16.78 2.56
C HIS A 38 15.19 15.60 1.65
N PHE A 39 14.57 14.55 2.20
CA PHE A 39 14.21 13.37 1.45
C PHE A 39 13.12 13.63 0.40
N VAL A 40 12.15 14.49 0.71
CA VAL A 40 11.12 14.89 -0.27
C VAL A 40 11.72 15.77 -1.38
N ASP A 41 12.57 16.74 -1.02
CA ASP A 41 13.19 17.68 -1.99
C ASP A 41 14.14 16.96 -2.97
N THR A 42 14.78 15.90 -2.51
CA THR A 42 15.69 15.06 -3.32
C THR A 42 15.01 13.88 -4.00
N GLY A 43 13.70 13.70 -3.79
CA GLY A 43 12.92 12.60 -4.39
C GLY A 43 13.22 11.22 -3.81
N LEU A 44 13.86 11.14 -2.63
CA LEU A 44 14.13 9.87 -1.95
C LEU A 44 12.86 9.25 -1.36
N VAL A 45 11.94 10.10 -0.89
CA VAL A 45 10.65 9.70 -0.35
C VAL A 45 9.54 10.61 -0.83
N GLU A 46 8.31 10.09 -0.87
CA GLU A 46 7.10 10.85 -1.16
C GLU A 46 6.20 10.87 0.07
N LYS A 47 5.52 12.00 0.34
CA LYS A 47 4.53 12.06 1.44
C LYS A 47 3.34 11.20 1.07
N SER A 48 3.13 10.08 1.77
CA SER A 48 1.83 9.41 1.71
C SER A 48 0.91 10.06 2.73
N GLY A 49 -0.12 10.71 2.23
CA GLY A 49 -1.18 11.26 3.06
C GLY A 49 -2.04 10.12 3.61
N GLY A 50 -1.53 9.34 4.55
CA GLY A 50 -2.29 8.37 5.36
C GLY A 50 -3.44 7.70 4.64
N ALA A 51 -3.15 6.95 3.58
CA ALA A 51 -4.05 5.96 3.00
C ALA A 51 -3.18 4.91 2.32
N GLU A 52 -3.35 3.67 2.79
CA GLU A 52 -3.06 2.41 2.10
C GLU A 52 -1.58 2.00 2.05
N ASP A 53 -1.16 1.43 3.18
CA ASP A 53 -0.75 0.02 3.25
C ASP A 53 -0.38 -0.58 1.88
N SER A 54 0.89 -0.48 1.53
CA SER A 54 1.49 -1.31 0.49
C SER A 54 1.96 -2.60 1.16
N GLU A 55 1.02 -3.45 1.54
CA GLU A 55 1.26 -4.89 1.54
C GLU A 55 0.97 -5.40 0.11
N ASP A 56 1.74 -6.38 -0.31
CA ASP A 56 1.56 -7.17 -1.54
C ASP A 56 0.10 -7.21 -2.07
N GLU A 57 -0.05 -6.94 -3.37
CA GLU A 57 -1.21 -7.32 -4.20
C GLU A 57 -2.56 -6.64 -3.83
N GLY A 58 -3.12 -5.85 -4.76
CA GLY A 58 -4.35 -5.03 -4.57
C GLY A 58 -5.65 -5.77 -4.18
N GLN A 59 -5.58 -7.02 -3.73
CA GLN A 59 -6.71 -7.77 -3.21
C GLN A 59 -7.21 -7.17 -1.88
N PRO A 60 -8.54 -7.06 -1.70
CA PRO A 60 -9.12 -6.65 -0.43
C PRO A 60 -8.88 -7.69 0.67
N ALA A 61 -8.97 -7.28 1.95
CA ALA A 61 -8.80 -8.19 3.06
C ALA A 61 -9.79 -9.37 3.00
N LYS A 62 -9.43 -10.57 3.48
CA LYS A 62 -10.36 -11.72 3.53
C LYS A 62 -11.62 -11.43 4.35
N SER A 63 -11.52 -10.53 5.32
CA SER A 63 -12.65 -10.03 6.13
C SER A 63 -13.47 -8.93 5.44
N ALA A 64 -12.98 -8.32 4.36
CA ALA A 64 -13.66 -7.24 3.63
C ALA A 64 -15.06 -7.64 3.14
N PRO A 65 -16.00 -6.69 3.03
CA PRO A 65 -17.33 -6.98 2.51
C PRO A 65 -17.28 -7.51 1.07
N LYS A 66 -18.32 -8.26 0.67
CA LYS A 66 -18.43 -8.77 -0.71
C LYS A 66 -18.33 -7.64 -1.75
N SER A 67 -18.84 -6.45 -1.45
CA SER A 67 -18.77 -5.31 -2.35
C SER A 67 -17.33 -4.95 -2.74
N GLU A 68 -16.39 -4.94 -1.78
CA GLU A 68 -14.99 -4.63 -2.06
C GLU A 68 -14.33 -5.70 -2.92
N TRP A 69 -14.68 -6.98 -2.69
CA TRP A 69 -14.26 -8.09 -3.53
C TRP A 69 -14.85 -8.03 -4.96
N VAL A 70 -16.09 -7.56 -5.10
CA VAL A 70 -16.73 -7.34 -6.41
C VAL A 70 -16.01 -6.24 -7.18
N ASP A 71 -15.80 -5.08 -6.54
CA ASP A 71 -15.15 -3.95 -7.19
C ASP A 71 -13.69 -4.30 -7.57
N PHE A 72 -13.00 -5.10 -6.76
CA PHE A 72 -11.68 -5.64 -7.08
C PHE A 72 -11.70 -6.58 -8.30
N ALA A 73 -12.62 -7.55 -8.34
CA ALA A 73 -12.72 -8.46 -9.47
C ALA A 73 -13.09 -7.73 -10.78
N VAL A 74 -13.94 -6.71 -10.71
CA VAL A 74 -14.25 -5.85 -11.86
C VAL A 74 -13.01 -5.07 -12.31
N ALA A 75 -12.21 -4.55 -11.38
CA ALA A 75 -10.94 -3.91 -11.70
C ALA A 75 -9.93 -4.87 -12.34
N ALA A 76 -9.98 -6.15 -11.98
CA ALA A 76 -9.20 -7.22 -12.60
C ALA A 76 -9.74 -7.69 -13.98
N GLY A 77 -10.89 -7.17 -14.43
CA GLY A 77 -11.46 -7.42 -15.75
C GLY A 77 -12.60 -8.46 -15.80
N TYR A 78 -13.10 -8.91 -14.65
CA TYR A 78 -14.29 -9.77 -14.58
C TYR A 78 -15.59 -8.96 -14.75
N ASP A 79 -16.64 -9.62 -15.24
CA ASP A 79 -17.95 -8.98 -15.39
C ASP A 79 -18.64 -8.76 -14.04
N ARG A 80 -19.18 -7.55 -13.84
CA ARG A 80 -19.79 -7.16 -12.56
C ARG A 80 -21.01 -8.01 -12.23
N GLU A 81 -21.86 -8.34 -13.21
CA GLU A 81 -23.08 -9.10 -12.97
C GLU A 81 -22.78 -10.55 -12.58
N GLU A 82 -21.76 -11.13 -13.21
CA GLU A 82 -21.30 -12.50 -12.92
C GLU A 82 -20.67 -12.59 -11.52
N VAL A 83 -19.80 -11.64 -11.17
CA VAL A 83 -19.16 -11.58 -9.85
C VAL A 83 -20.17 -11.25 -8.74
N GLU A 84 -21.13 -10.35 -8.99
CA GLU A 84 -22.19 -10.04 -8.01
C GLU A 84 -23.14 -11.23 -7.80
N ALA A 85 -23.30 -12.12 -8.77
CA ALA A 85 -24.08 -13.35 -8.61
C ALA A 85 -23.35 -14.44 -7.80
N MET A 86 -22.01 -14.44 -7.80
CA MET A 86 -21.18 -15.39 -7.04
C MET A 86 -21.21 -15.14 -5.53
N ASN A 87 -20.85 -16.15 -4.73
CA ASN A 87 -20.68 -15.95 -3.29
C ASN A 87 -19.29 -15.34 -3.00
N LYS A 88 -19.11 -14.72 -1.82
CA LYS A 88 -17.84 -14.08 -1.45
C LYS A 88 -16.64 -15.05 -1.49
N ALA A 89 -16.82 -16.32 -1.11
CA ALA A 89 -15.75 -17.31 -1.10
C ALA A 89 -15.32 -17.70 -2.54
N ASP A 90 -16.27 -17.76 -3.47
CA ASP A 90 -15.99 -18.02 -4.88
C ASP A 90 -15.21 -16.85 -5.49
N ILE A 91 -15.59 -15.61 -5.18
CA ILE A 91 -14.88 -14.41 -5.65
C ILE A 91 -13.44 -14.38 -5.09
N GLN A 92 -13.25 -14.78 -3.83
CA GLN A 92 -11.92 -14.90 -3.21
C GLN A 92 -11.05 -16.01 -3.80
N ALA A 93 -11.68 -16.99 -4.45
CA ALA A 93 -10.99 -18.11 -5.10
C ALA A 93 -10.74 -17.89 -6.59
N LEU A 94 -11.13 -16.73 -7.15
CA LEU A 94 -10.80 -16.35 -8.51
C LEU A 94 -9.29 -16.14 -8.64
N ASP A 95 -8.74 -16.59 -9.76
CA ASP A 95 -7.33 -16.46 -10.10
C ASP A 95 -7.08 -15.09 -10.73
N PHE A 96 -6.63 -14.13 -9.92
CA PHE A 96 -6.31 -12.76 -10.35
C PHE A 96 -4.85 -12.70 -10.82
N GLY A 97 -4.56 -13.35 -11.95
CA GLY A 97 -3.22 -13.47 -12.56
C GLY A 97 -2.78 -12.30 -13.43
#